data_AF-A0A2D6NGC2-F1
#
_entry.id   AF-A0A2D6NGC2-F1
#
_cell.length_a   1.000
_cell.length_b   1.000
_cell.length_c   1.000
_cell.angle_alpha   90.00
_cell.angle_beta   90.00
_cell.angle_gamma   90.00
#
_symmetry.space_group_name_H-M   'P 1'
#
loop_
_entity.id
_entity.type
_entity.pdbx_description
1 polymer ?
#
loop_
_entity_poly.entity_id
_entity_poly.type
_entity_poly.pdbx_seq_one_letter_code
_entity_poly.pdbx_strand_id
1 'polypeptide(L)'
;MAKCVNLRVSEYSVYIGRAGKGQDGDFGSPIVMHKPCPECNQIHRTNESTLLCYRKYVVRRVNTDFQFREKVKTLKNETLGCFCKPKACHGDVLVSLIDVLNKI
;
A
#
# COMPACT_ATOMS: atom_id res chain seq x y z
N MET A 1 4.14 14.44 -7.90
CA MET A 1 4.17 12.97 -7.92
C MET A 1 3.95 12.46 -6.50
N ALA A 2 3.18 11.39 -6.31
CA ALA A 2 3.03 10.80 -4.98
C ALA A 2 4.37 10.25 -4.49
N LYS A 3 4.61 10.27 -3.17
CA LYS A 3 5.83 9.68 -2.58
C LYS A 3 5.52 8.96 -1.27
N CYS A 4 6.31 7.95 -0.94
CA CYS A 4 6.18 7.22 0.32
C CYS A 4 7.35 7.54 1.26
N VAL A 5 7.04 7.88 2.52
CA VAL A 5 8.02 8.26 3.55
C VAL A 5 7.87 7.41 4.82
N ASN A 6 8.91 7.42 5.67
CA ASN A 6 8.79 6.84 7.00
C ASN A 6 8.05 7.82 7.91
N LEU A 7 6.84 7.42 8.33
CA LEU A 7 5.96 8.28 9.11
C LEU A 7 6.49 8.67 10.50
N ARG A 8 7.52 7.97 11.01
CA ARG A 8 8.11 8.27 12.33
C ARG A 8 9.09 9.45 12.29
N VAL A 9 9.57 9.81 11.10
CA VAL A 9 10.68 10.77 10.93
C VAL A 9 10.42 11.80 9.84
N SER A 10 9.23 11.77 9.22
CA SER A 10 8.87 12.67 8.13
C SER A 10 7.37 12.95 8.17
N GLU A 11 7.01 14.18 7.85
CA GLU A 11 5.63 14.57 7.67
C GLU A 11 4.99 13.81 6.50
N TYR A 12 3.69 13.54 6.63
CA TYR A 12 2.90 12.86 5.63
C TYR A 12 1.49 13.45 5.62
N SER A 13 0.81 13.36 4.48
CA SER A 13 -0.56 13.84 4.32
C SER A 13 -1.58 12.70 4.36
N VAL A 14 -1.19 11.48 3.96
CA VAL A 14 -2.08 10.30 3.96
C VAL A 14 -1.41 9.13 4.68
N TYR A 15 -2.07 8.58 5.69
CA TYR A 15 -1.65 7.33 6.33
C TYR A 15 -2.03 6.13 5.46
N ILE A 16 -1.06 5.25 5.18
CA ILE A 16 -1.28 4.05 4.35
C ILE A 16 -0.99 2.74 5.08
N GLY A 17 -0.78 2.78 6.40
CA GLY A 17 -0.60 1.57 7.21
C GLY A 17 -1.90 0.79 7.40
N ARG A 18 -1.83 -0.29 8.16
CA ARG A 18 -3.02 -1.09 8.51
C ARG A 18 -3.90 -0.34 9.53
N ALA A 19 -5.16 -0.76 9.60
CA ALA A 19 -6.14 -0.24 10.55
C ALA A 19 -5.67 -0.42 12.01
N GLY A 20 -6.06 0.51 12.87
CA GLY A 20 -5.75 0.50 14.30
C GLY A 20 -5.22 1.84 14.79
N LYS A 21 -5.26 2.06 16.12
CA LYS A 21 -4.83 3.32 16.76
C LYS A 21 -5.50 4.57 16.16
N GLY A 22 -6.79 4.49 15.85
CA GLY A 22 -7.56 5.60 15.27
C GLY A 22 -7.36 5.82 13.77
N GLN A 23 -6.77 4.86 13.06
CA GLN A 23 -6.61 4.90 11.60
C GLN A 23 -7.45 3.80 10.93
N ASP A 24 -8.14 4.13 9.84
CA ASP A 24 -9.03 3.21 9.11
C ASP A 24 -8.27 2.16 8.30
N GLY A 25 -7.06 2.49 7.86
CA GLY A 25 -6.17 1.56 7.15
C GLY A 25 -6.62 1.19 5.73
N ASP A 26 -7.36 2.08 5.06
CA ASP A 26 -7.89 1.92 3.70
C ASP A 26 -6.87 1.35 2.69
N PHE A 27 -5.60 1.79 2.82
CA PHE A 27 -4.50 1.44 1.92
C PHE A 27 -3.50 0.42 2.52
N GLY A 28 -3.81 -0.11 3.70
CA GLY A 28 -2.98 -1.09 4.40
C GLY A 28 -2.85 -2.40 3.61
N SER A 29 -1.66 -3.00 3.63
CA SER A 29 -1.47 -4.32 3.03
C SER A 29 -2.17 -5.41 3.85
N PRO A 30 -3.06 -6.23 3.27
CA PRO A 30 -3.69 -7.36 3.98
C PRO A 30 -2.72 -8.52 4.23
N ILE A 31 -1.55 -8.52 3.57
CA ILE A 31 -0.56 -9.58 3.68
C ILE A 31 0.31 -9.32 4.88
N VAL A 32 0.14 -10.12 5.91
CA VAL A 32 0.88 -10.01 7.18
C VAL A 32 1.97 -11.08 7.21
N MET A 33 3.21 -10.65 7.42
CA MET A 33 4.35 -11.56 7.62
C MET A 33 4.08 -12.49 8.82
N HIS A 34 4.53 -13.74 8.72
CA HIS A 34 4.28 -14.79 9.73
C HIS A 34 2.79 -15.18 9.93
N LYS A 35 1.88 -14.77 9.03
CA LYS A 35 0.50 -15.25 8.98
C LYS A 35 0.20 -15.87 7.60
N PRO A 36 -0.83 -16.72 7.48
CA PRO A 36 -1.30 -17.20 6.18
C PRO A 36 -1.65 -16.02 5.25
N CYS A 37 -1.07 -16.02 4.07
CA CYS A 37 -1.29 -14.98 3.07
C CYS A 37 -2.69 -15.13 2.46
N PRO A 38 -3.52 -14.07 2.44
CA PRO A 38 -4.85 -14.14 1.83
C PRO A 38 -4.81 -14.33 0.30
N GLU A 39 -3.69 -14.05 -0.36
CA GLU A 39 -3.56 -14.18 -1.82
C GLU A 39 -3.06 -15.57 -2.27
N CYS A 40 -2.25 -16.26 -1.46
CA CYS A 40 -1.63 -17.53 -1.88
C CYS A 40 -1.62 -18.63 -0.81
N ASN A 41 -2.18 -18.36 0.36
CA ASN A 41 -2.25 -19.26 1.52
C ASN A 41 -0.88 -19.73 2.08
N GLN A 42 0.23 -19.12 1.67
CA GLN A 42 1.57 -19.40 2.21
C GLN A 42 1.95 -18.45 3.35
N ILE A 43 2.91 -18.86 4.19
CA ILE A 43 3.48 -18.00 5.23
C ILE A 43 4.73 -17.30 4.68
N HIS A 44 4.66 -15.98 4.53
CA HIS A 44 5.78 -15.15 4.12
C HIS A 44 6.69 -14.79 5.30
N ARG A 45 8.01 -14.79 5.08
CA ARG A 45 9.05 -14.47 6.09
C ARG A 45 9.95 -13.28 5.70
N THR A 46 9.70 -12.68 4.53
CA THR A 46 10.48 -11.55 4.02
C THR A 46 9.58 -10.47 3.46
N ASN A 47 10.04 -9.21 3.42
CA ASN A 47 9.26 -8.12 2.84
C ASN A 47 9.01 -8.36 1.36
N GLU A 48 10.02 -8.82 0.63
CA GLU A 48 9.99 -9.07 -0.81
C GLU A 48 8.87 -10.06 -1.17
N SER A 49 8.77 -11.17 -0.41
CA SER A 49 7.72 -12.17 -0.65
C SER A 49 6.32 -11.62 -0.35
N THR A 50 6.15 -10.79 0.68
CA THR A 50 4.86 -10.12 0.93
C THR A 50 4.50 -9.11 -0.17
N LEU A 51 5.48 -8.41 -0.73
CA LEU A 51 5.26 -7.39 -1.76
C LEU A 51 4.82 -8.00 -3.10
N LEU A 52 5.30 -9.19 -3.45
CA LEU A 52 4.85 -9.90 -4.66
C LEU A 52 3.35 -10.18 -4.60
N CYS A 53 2.88 -10.74 -3.48
CA CYS A 53 1.45 -10.97 -3.27
C CYS A 53 0.69 -9.63 -3.16
N TYR A 54 1.27 -8.60 -2.54
CA TYR A 54 0.61 -7.30 -2.42
C TYR A 54 0.39 -6.64 -3.79
N ARG A 55 1.37 -6.72 -4.69
CA ARG A 55 1.23 -6.26 -6.08
C ARG A 55 0.05 -6.93 -6.77
N LYS A 56 -0.08 -8.26 -6.65
CA LYS A 56 -1.22 -9.00 -7.22
C LYS A 56 -2.55 -8.56 -6.61
N TYR A 57 -2.62 -8.49 -5.28
CA TYR A 57 -3.80 -8.03 -4.56
C TYR A 57 -4.26 -6.64 -5.00
N VAL A 58 -3.35 -5.66 -4.97
CA VAL A 58 -3.72 -4.25 -5.17
C VAL A 58 -4.11 -3.98 -6.61
N VAL A 59 -3.43 -4.62 -7.58
CA VAL A 59 -3.80 -4.55 -9.01
C VAL A 59 -5.18 -5.16 -9.24
N ARG A 60 -5.45 -6.34 -8.67
CA ARG A 60 -6.77 -6.97 -8.74
C ARG A 60 -7.83 -6.04 -8.13
N ARG A 61 -7.57 -5.53 -6.92
CA ARG A 61 -8.52 -4.66 -6.20
C ARG A 61 -8.84 -3.39 -6.98
N VAL A 62 -7.87 -2.65 -7.52
CA VAL A 62 -8.19 -1.44 -8.31
C VAL A 62 -8.96 -1.73 -9.60
N ASN A 63 -8.86 -2.95 -10.13
CA ASN A 63 -9.61 -3.35 -11.32
C ASN A 63 -11.04 -3.82 -10.99
N THR A 64 -11.29 -4.35 -9.79
CA THR A 64 -12.59 -4.91 -9.39
C THR A 64 -13.40 -4.03 -8.45
N ASP A 65 -12.75 -3.12 -7.71
CA ASP A 65 -13.34 -2.24 -6.71
C ASP A 65 -13.20 -0.78 -7.17
N PHE A 66 -14.26 -0.25 -7.79
CA PHE A 66 -14.27 1.09 -8.35
C PHE A 66 -14.07 2.17 -7.28
N GLN A 67 -14.67 2.02 -6.10
CA GLN A 67 -14.52 2.99 -5.01
C GLN A 67 -13.08 3.04 -4.52
N PHE A 68 -12.44 1.88 -4.33
CA PHE A 68 -11.03 1.84 -3.99
C PHE A 68 -10.14 2.44 -5.09
N ARG A 69 -10.44 2.16 -6.36
CA ARG A 69 -9.71 2.75 -7.49
C ARG A 69 -9.74 4.28 -7.46
N GLU A 70 -10.92 4.87 -7.24
CA GLU A 70 -11.03 6.33 -7.16
C GLU A 70 -10.30 6.88 -5.93
N LYS A 71 -10.40 6.23 -4.77
CA LYS A 71 -9.58 6.57 -3.59
C LYS A 71 -8.07 6.49 -3.85
N VAL A 72 -7.60 5.55 -4.68
CA VAL A 72 -6.18 5.48 -5.05
C VAL A 72 -5.79 6.63 -5.98
N LYS A 73 -6.66 7.03 -6.93
CA LYS A 73 -6.37 8.16 -7.82
C LYS A 73 -6.19 9.47 -7.04
N THR A 74 -6.98 9.71 -5.99
CA THR A 74 -6.88 10.93 -5.17
C THR A 74 -5.55 11.05 -4.43
N LEU A 75 -4.77 9.98 -4.32
CA LEU A 75 -3.42 10.01 -3.74
C LEU A 75 -2.38 10.69 -4.66
N LYS A 76 -2.77 11.14 -5.87
CA LYS A 76 -1.88 11.88 -6.77
C LYS A 76 -1.34 13.12 -6.05
N ASN A 77 -0.02 13.25 -6.01
CA ASN A 77 0.73 14.33 -5.32
C ASN A 77 0.71 14.28 -3.79
N GLU A 78 0.15 13.24 -3.17
CA GLU A 78 0.16 13.07 -1.72
C GLU A 78 1.49 12.48 -1.21
N THR A 79 1.79 12.76 0.06
CA THR A 79 2.88 12.13 0.81
C THR A 79 2.32 11.01 1.68
N LEU A 80 2.63 9.77 1.32
CA LEU A 80 2.13 8.56 1.96
C LEU A 80 3.00 8.17 3.16
N GLY A 81 2.41 8.12 4.34
CA GLY A 81 3.06 7.71 5.58
C GLY A 81 3.01 6.21 5.79
N CYS A 82 4.17 5.56 5.84
CA CYS A 82 4.29 4.13 6.17
C CYS A 82 5.38 3.86 7.20
N PHE A 83 5.24 2.79 7.99
CA PHE A 83 6.27 2.36 8.94
C PHE A 83 7.44 1.61 8.28
N CYS A 84 7.28 1.11 7.05
CA CYS A 84 8.25 0.19 6.42
C CYS A 84 9.48 0.90 5.85
N LYS A 85 9.35 2.16 5.43
CA LYS A 85 10.48 2.94 4.88
C LYS A 85 11.61 3.05 5.91
N PRO A 86 12.89 2.98 5.51
CA PRO A 86 13.41 2.96 4.14
C PRO A 86 13.46 1.57 3.46
N LYS A 87 13.02 0.51 4.15
CA LYS A 87 12.97 -0.84 3.56
C LYS A 87 11.92 -0.90 2.46
N ALA A 88 11.92 -2.00 1.69
CA ALA A 88 10.90 -2.28 0.68
C ALA A 88 9.49 -2.11 1.28
N CYS A 89 8.68 -1.26 0.65
CA CYS A 89 7.43 -0.77 1.23
C CYS A 89 6.25 -0.98 0.27
N HIS A 90 5.08 -1.33 0.81
CA HIS A 90 3.86 -1.47 0.01
C HIS A 90 3.42 -0.11 -0.57
N GLY A 91 3.77 0.99 0.09
CA GLY A 91 3.59 2.34 -0.43
C GLY A 91 4.32 2.62 -1.74
N ASP A 92 5.47 1.98 -2.00
CA ASP A 92 6.16 2.13 -3.29
C ASP A 92 5.37 1.49 -4.43
N VAL A 93 4.67 0.38 -4.14
CA VAL A 93 3.75 -0.25 -5.08
C VAL A 93 2.55 0.65 -5.34
N LEU A 94 1.99 1.28 -4.30
CA LEU A 94 0.90 2.24 -4.46
C LEU A 94 1.30 3.45 -5.30
N VAL A 95 2.48 4.05 -5.05
CA VAL A 95 3.00 5.16 -5.87
C VAL A 95 3.08 4.78 -7.34
N SER A 96 3.63 3.60 -7.65
CA SER A 96 3.69 3.11 -9.04
C SER A 96 2.29 2.97 -9.67
N LEU A 97 1.29 2.53 -8.88
CA LEU A 97 -0.08 2.36 -9.35
C LEU A 97 -0.79 3.70 -9.55
N ILE A 98 -0.55 4.68 -8.67
CA ILE A 98 -1.07 6.04 -8.78
C ILE A 98 -0.61 6.67 -10.10
N ASP A 99 0.67 6.52 -10.45
CA ASP A 99 1.21 7.04 -11.71
C ASP A 99 0.54 6.38 -12.92
N VAL A 100 0.30 5.06 -12.90
CA VAL A 100 -0.40 4.36 -13.98
C VAL A 100 -1.85 4.83 -14.12
N LEU A 101 -2.57 5.00 -13.00
CA LEU A 101 -3.98 5.37 -13.00
C LEU A 101 -4.25 6.84 -13.37
N ASN A 102 -3.25 7.71 -13.26
CA ASN A 102 -3.36 9.16 -13.49
C ASN A 102 -2.63 9.66 -14.75
N LYS A 103 -2.12 8.75 -15.59
CA LYS A 103 -1.49 9.05 -16.89
C LYS A 103 -2.49 9.26 -18.04
N ILE A 104 -3.72 9.66 -17.72
CA ILE A 104 -4.78 9.99 -18.69
C ILE A 104 -4.92 11.50 -18.73
#